data_AF-U1WD46-F1
#
_entry.id   AF-U1WD46-F1
#
_cell.length_a   1.000
_cell.length_b   1.000
_cell.length_c   1.000
_cell.angle_alpha   90.00
_cell.angle_beta   90.00
_cell.angle_gamma   90.00
#
_symmetry.space_group_name_H-M   'P 1'
#
loop_
_entity.id
_entity.type
_entity.pdbx_description
1 polymer ?
#
loop_
_entity_poly.entity_id
_entity_poly.type
_entity_poly.pdbx_seq_one_letter_code
_entity_poly.pdbx_strand_id
1 'polypeptide(L)'
;MDRLATVKMLAGIPEDDTTYDAKLNYWLSATEQEMLAYTNRTEFPEGLESALIDHVVLLYRRDKTNTPSDTQNAPVKSVTEGNTTITYGDAPVPGYTLIGGSLISVLDRFVVRVVRVR
;
A
#
# COMPACT_ATOMS: atom_id res chain seq x y z
N MET A 1 1.92 -11.77 -18.66
CA MET A 1 2.82 -10.63 -18.89
C MET A 1 3.90 -10.63 -17.82
N ASP A 2 5.10 -10.12 -18.11
CA ASP A 2 6.09 -9.93 -17.05
C ASP A 2 5.65 -8.75 -16.15
N ARG A 3 5.19 -9.08 -14.95
CA ARG A 3 4.70 -8.10 -13.95
C ARG A 3 5.81 -7.14 -13.55
N LEU A 4 7.04 -7.64 -13.42
CA LEU A 4 8.19 -6.83 -13.01
C LEU A 4 8.56 -5.83 -14.10
N ALA A 5 8.64 -6.27 -15.36
CA ALA A 5 8.91 -5.38 -16.50
C ALA A 5 7.85 -4.27 -16.61
N THR A 6 6.59 -4.60 -16.38
CA THR A 6 5.48 -3.63 -16.41
C THR A 6 5.60 -2.59 -15.30
N VAL A 7 5.93 -3.04 -14.08
CA VAL A 7 6.17 -2.14 -12.94
C VAL A 7 7.38 -1.23 -13.20
N LYS A 8 8.49 -1.75 -13.73
CA LYS A 8 9.68 -0.95 -14.09
C LYS A 8 9.34 0.13 -15.11
N MET A 9 8.62 -0.23 -16.17
CA MET A 9 8.15 0.70 -17.21
C MET A 9 7.32 1.84 -16.61
N LEU A 10 6.33 1.54 -15.76
CA LEU A 10 5.46 2.54 -15.13
C LEU A 10 6.14 3.37 -14.04
N ALA A 11 7.16 2.80 -13.40
CA ALA A 11 8.01 3.46 -12.42
C ALA A 11 9.10 4.35 -13.05
N GLY A 12 9.34 4.23 -14.37
CA GLY A 12 10.40 4.94 -15.07
C GLY A 12 11.80 4.43 -14.74
N ILE A 13 11.93 3.14 -14.42
CA ILE A 13 13.21 2.48 -14.12
C ILE A 13 13.73 1.83 -15.42
N PRO A 14 15.01 2.03 -15.80
CA PRO A 14 15.61 1.32 -16.92
C PRO A 14 15.54 -0.20 -16.73
N GLU A 15 15.32 -0.97 -17.80
CA GLU A 15 15.22 -2.44 -17.70
C GLU A 15 16.50 -3.08 -17.15
N ASP A 16 17.65 -2.51 -17.50
CA ASP A 16 18.98 -2.94 -17.06
C ASP A 16 19.29 -2.62 -15.58
N ASP A 17 18.48 -1.77 -14.93
CA ASP A 17 18.65 -1.46 -13.52
C ASP A 17 18.01 -2.55 -12.67
N THR A 18 18.84 -3.38 -12.06
CA THR A 18 18.44 -4.47 -11.16
C THR A 18 18.45 -4.08 -9.68
N THR A 19 18.78 -2.83 -9.36
CA THR A 19 18.98 -2.37 -7.97
C THR A 19 17.71 -2.55 -7.13
N TYR A 20 16.53 -2.39 -7.74
CA TYR A 20 15.25 -2.45 -7.05
C TYR A 20 14.48 -3.75 -7.28
N ASP A 21 14.99 -4.69 -8.08
CA ASP A 21 14.25 -5.87 -8.52
C ASP A 21 13.81 -6.74 -7.36
N ALA A 22 14.71 -6.97 -6.40
CA ALA A 22 14.39 -7.73 -5.19
C ALA A 22 13.28 -7.07 -4.36
N LYS A 23 13.30 -5.72 -4.27
CA LYS A 23 12.32 -4.94 -3.50
C LYS A 23 10.95 -4.92 -4.19
N LEU A 24 10.94 -4.73 -5.51
CA LEU A 24 9.73 -4.77 -6.32
C LEU A 24 9.07 -6.15 -6.30
N ASN A 25 9.85 -7.23 -6.41
CA ASN A 25 9.34 -8.59 -6.31
C ASN A 25 8.76 -8.89 -4.92
N TYR A 26 9.39 -8.42 -3.86
CA TYR A 26 8.85 -8.52 -2.51
C TYR A 26 7.50 -7.81 -2.39
N TRP A 27 7.41 -6.56 -2.85
CA TRP A 27 6.15 -5.80 -2.79
C TRP A 27 5.04 -6.40 -3.65
N LEU A 28 5.36 -6.93 -4.83
CA LEU A 28 4.41 -7.67 -5.66
C LEU A 28 3.85 -8.87 -4.90
N SER A 29 4.73 -9.72 -4.38
CA SER A 29 4.33 -10.96 -3.67
C SER A 29 3.53 -10.66 -2.41
N ALA A 30 3.98 -9.69 -1.61
CA ALA A 30 3.34 -9.32 -0.35
C ALA A 30 1.97 -8.66 -0.59
N THR A 31 1.87 -7.77 -1.57
CA THR A 31 0.59 -7.12 -1.91
C THR A 31 -0.39 -8.15 -2.50
N GLU A 32 0.07 -9.06 -3.36
CA GLU A 32 -0.76 -10.15 -3.90
C GLU A 32 -1.33 -11.03 -2.78
N GLN A 33 -0.48 -11.43 -1.82
CA GLN A 33 -0.91 -12.23 -0.68
C GLN A 33 -1.92 -11.49 0.21
N GLU A 34 -1.71 -10.20 0.48
CA GLU A 34 -2.68 -9.40 1.25
C GLU A 34 -4.00 -9.23 0.49
N MET A 35 -3.97 -9.05 -0.84
CA MET A 35 -5.18 -8.90 -1.66
C MET A 35 -5.99 -10.20 -1.68
N LEU A 36 -5.34 -11.35 -1.77
CA LEU A 36 -5.98 -12.67 -1.67
C LEU A 36 -6.59 -12.89 -0.28
N ALA A 37 -5.84 -12.56 0.77
CA ALA A 37 -6.31 -12.64 2.14
C ALA A 37 -7.53 -11.73 2.38
N TYR A 38 -7.52 -10.52 1.84
CA TYR A 38 -8.63 -9.58 1.97
C TYR A 38 -9.88 -10.03 1.19
N THR A 39 -9.70 -10.55 -0.03
CA THR A 39 -10.82 -10.96 -0.88
C THR A 39 -11.39 -12.34 -0.53
N ASN A 40 -10.74 -13.07 0.38
CA ASN A 40 -11.04 -14.47 0.73
C ASN A 40 -11.01 -15.39 -0.50
N ARG A 41 -10.03 -15.22 -1.38
CA ARG A 41 -9.85 -16.03 -2.60
C ARG A 41 -8.52 -16.77 -2.56
N THR A 42 -8.50 -17.95 -3.19
CA THR A 42 -7.29 -18.75 -3.39
C THR A 42 -6.58 -18.43 -4.70
N GLU A 43 -7.29 -17.79 -5.63
CA GLU A 43 -6.79 -17.44 -6.97
C GLU A 43 -6.90 -15.93 -7.20
N PHE A 44 -5.87 -15.38 -7.85
CA PHE A 44 -5.77 -13.96 -8.10
C PHE A 44 -6.56 -13.59 -9.37
N PRO A 45 -7.65 -12.80 -9.26
CA PRO A 45 -8.47 -12.46 -10.43
C PRO A 45 -7.74 -11.48 -11.34
N GLU A 46 -7.84 -11.67 -12.66
CA GLU A 46 -7.20 -10.80 -13.67
C GLU A 46 -7.57 -9.32 -13.51
N GLY A 47 -8.81 -9.04 -13.06
CA GLY A 47 -9.28 -7.67 -12.80
C GLY A 47 -8.56 -6.94 -11.65
N LEU A 48 -7.82 -7.65 -10.79
CA LEU A 48 -6.99 -7.07 -9.74
C LEU A 48 -5.54 -6.87 -10.17
N GLU A 49 -5.11 -7.40 -11.32
CA GLU A 49 -3.71 -7.35 -11.73
C GLU A 49 -3.25 -5.92 -12.02
N SER A 50 -4.08 -5.13 -12.68
CA SER A 50 -3.83 -3.71 -12.87
C SER A 50 -3.75 -2.95 -11.53
N ALA A 51 -4.63 -3.29 -10.58
CA ALA A 51 -4.64 -2.64 -9.26
C ALA A 51 -3.40 -3.01 -8.43
N LEU A 52 -2.91 -4.24 -8.53
CA LEU A 52 -1.66 -4.68 -7.92
C LEU A 52 -0.47 -3.90 -8.49
N ILE A 53 -0.37 -3.81 -9.82
CA ILE A 53 0.72 -3.11 -10.51
C ILE A 53 0.72 -1.62 -10.12
N ASP A 54 -0.44 -0.95 -10.20
CA ASP A 54 -0.58 0.46 -9.85
C ASP A 54 -0.20 0.72 -8.39
N HIS A 55 -0.57 -0.20 -7.49
CA HIS A 55 -0.25 -0.08 -6.07
C HIS A 55 1.24 -0.24 -5.79
N VAL A 56 1.91 -1.21 -6.41
CA VAL A 56 3.36 -1.39 -6.26
C VAL A 56 4.13 -0.19 -6.82
N VAL A 57 3.69 0.37 -7.94
CA VAL A 57 4.26 1.63 -8.49
C VAL A 57 4.07 2.78 -7.50
N LEU A 58 2.91 2.88 -6.86
CA LEU A 58 2.64 3.88 -5.84
C LEU A 58 3.54 3.71 -4.60
N LEU A 59 3.76 2.47 -4.14
CA LEU A 59 4.68 2.16 -3.05
C LEU A 59 6.11 2.56 -3.40
N TYR A 60 6.58 2.24 -4.61
CA TYR A 60 7.90 2.66 -5.08
C TYR A 60 8.04 4.18 -5.12
N ARG A 61 7.04 4.89 -5.67
CA ARG A 61 7.05 6.36 -5.69
C ARG A 61 7.06 6.95 -4.28
N ARG A 62 6.27 6.40 -3.36
CA ARG A 62 6.24 6.82 -1.94
C ARG A 62 7.59 6.62 -1.27
N ASP A 63 8.21 5.46 -1.45
CA ASP A 63 9.52 5.14 -0.88
C ASP A 63 10.59 6.10 -1.42
N LYS A 64 10.56 6.42 -2.72
CA LYS A 64 11.44 7.44 -3.32
C LYS A 64 11.18 8.85 -2.77
N THR A 65 9.92 9.26 -2.60
CA THR A 65 9.58 10.58 -2.03
C THR A 65 9.83 10.67 -0.52
N ASN A 66 9.83 9.53 0.18
CA ASN A 66 10.15 9.43 1.60
C ASN A 66 11.66 9.29 1.86
N THR A 67 12.50 9.36 0.82
CA THR A 67 13.92 9.67 1.00
C THR A 67 13.98 11.03 1.71
N PRO A 68 14.58 11.12 2.92
CA PRO A 68 14.36 12.26 3.81
C PRO A 68 15.03 13.50 3.23
N SER A 69 14.27 14.25 2.42
CA SER A 69 14.38 15.69 2.48
C SER A 69 13.75 16.08 3.82
N ASP A 70 14.58 16.61 4.71
CA ASP A 70 14.18 17.38 5.88
C ASP A 70 12.81 18.05 5.69
N THR A 71 12.04 18.11 6.78
CA THR A 71 10.75 18.78 6.92
C THR A 71 9.53 17.93 6.54
N GLN A 72 8.82 17.41 7.55
CA GLN A 72 7.46 17.86 7.86
C GLN A 72 6.87 17.17 9.10
N ASN A 73 6.51 18.01 10.07
CA ASN A 73 5.38 17.85 10.98
C ASN A 73 5.26 16.51 11.70
N ALA A 74 6.06 16.34 12.75
CA ALA A 74 5.53 15.60 13.90
C ALA A 74 4.24 16.34 14.35
N PRO A 75 3.07 15.68 14.40
CA PRO A 75 1.86 16.32 14.88
C PRO A 75 2.11 16.81 16.30
N VAL A 76 1.71 18.05 16.60
CA VAL A 76 1.83 18.64 17.93
C VAL A 76 1.02 17.76 18.89
N LYS A 77 1.71 16.92 19.68
CA LYS A 77 1.07 15.92 20.54
C LYS A 77 0.20 16.54 21.64
N SER A 78 0.57 17.75 22.08
CA SER A 78 -0.19 18.52 23.05
C SER A 78 0.28 19.98 23.03
N VAL A 79 -0.67 20.91 23.17
CA VAL A 79 -0.37 22.30 23.52
C VAL A 79 -0.92 22.55 24.91
N THR A 80 -0.07 23.09 25.80
CA THR A 80 -0.44 23.46 27.16
C THR A 80 -0.34 24.97 27.29
N GLU A 81 -1.47 25.64 27.48
CA GLU A 81 -1.53 27.07 27.79
C GLU A 81 -2.36 27.26 29.07
N GLY A 82 -1.68 27.62 30.17
CA GLY A 82 -2.30 27.74 31.49
C GLY A 82 -2.93 26.44 31.97
N ASN A 83 -4.22 26.47 32.31
CA ASN A 83 -4.99 25.30 32.80
C ASN A 83 -5.67 24.49 31.69
N THR A 84 -5.47 24.85 30.43
CA THR A 84 -6.13 24.18 29.30
C THR A 84 -5.12 23.31 28.57
N THR A 85 -5.40 22.00 28.49
CA THR A 85 -4.62 21.04 27.71
C THR A 85 -5.49 20.52 26.56
N ILE A 86 -5.06 20.74 25.32
CA ILE A 86 -5.70 20.15 24.14
C ILE A 86 -4.81 18.99 23.69
N THR A 87 -5.35 17.78 23.76
CA THR A 87 -4.67 16.56 23.32
C THR A 87 -5.26 16.11 21.99
N TYR A 88 -4.44 16.07 20.95
CA TYR A 88 -4.84 15.53 19.65
C TYR A 88 -4.61 14.01 19.70
N GLY A 89 -5.69 13.23 19.56
CA GLY A 89 -5.64 11.77 19.70
C GLY A 89 -4.69 11.13 18.70
N ASP A 90 -3.93 10.14 19.16
CA ASP A 90 -3.06 9.31 18.32
C ASP A 90 -3.88 8.76 17.15
N ALA A 91 -3.47 9.11 15.93
CA ALA A 91 -3.91 8.37 14.76
C ALA A 91 -3.51 6.90 14.99
N PRO A 92 -4.39 5.92 14.70
CA PRO A 92 -4.05 4.52 14.84
C PRO A 92 -2.74 4.27 14.08
N VAL A 93 -1.77 3.66 14.77
CA VAL A 93 -0.50 3.24 14.18
C VAL A 93 -0.86 2.48 12.90
N PRO A 94 -0.39 2.91 11.72
CA PRO A 94 -0.69 2.18 10.50
C PRO A 94 -0.13 0.78 10.70
N GLY A 95 -1.02 -0.22 10.78
CA GLY A 95 -0.61 -1.60 10.69
C GLY A 95 0.25 -1.75 9.43
N TYR A 96 1.20 -2.68 9.45
CA TYR A 96 2.07 -3.02 8.31
C TYR A 96 1.31 -3.57 7.09
N THR A 97 0.03 -3.25 6.93
CA THR A 97 -0.75 -3.50 5.74
C THR A 97 -0.21 -2.64 4.60
N LEU A 98 0.31 -3.30 3.58
CA LEU A 98 0.68 -2.65 2.32
C LEU A 98 -0.57 -2.08 1.65
N ILE A 99 -1.73 -2.68 1.87
CA ILE A 99 -3.01 -2.24 1.34
C ILE A 99 -3.64 -1.15 2.20
N GLY A 100 -3.98 -0.01 1.58
CA GLY A 100 -4.65 1.10 2.25
C GLY A 100 -5.30 2.08 1.28
N GLY A 101 -6.19 2.94 1.79
CA GLY A 101 -6.79 4.02 1.00
C GLY A 101 -7.69 3.53 -0.15
N SER A 102 -7.53 4.13 -1.34
CA SER A 102 -8.40 3.86 -2.51
C SER A 102 -8.40 2.40 -2.96
N LEU A 103 -7.34 1.65 -2.65
CA LEU A 103 -7.22 0.24 -2.99
C LEU A 103 -8.27 -0.63 -2.26
N ILE A 104 -8.63 -0.26 -1.03
CA ILE A 104 -9.65 -0.96 -0.24
C ILE A 104 -11.00 -0.94 -0.97
N SER A 105 -11.38 0.20 -1.56
CA SER A 105 -12.62 0.36 -2.31
C SER A 105 -12.67 -0.50 -3.58
N VAL A 106 -11.51 -0.73 -4.21
CA VAL A 106 -11.40 -1.64 -5.37
C VAL A 106 -11.54 -3.08 -4.89
N LEU A 107 -10.85 -3.45 -3.81
CA LEU A 107 -10.86 -4.80 -3.26
C LEU A 107 -12.24 -5.23 -2.74
N ASP A 108 -13.02 -4.32 -2.14
CA ASP A 108 -14.37 -4.62 -1.63
C ASP A 108 -15.31 -5.16 -2.75
N ARG A 109 -15.08 -4.75 -4.00
CA ARG A 109 -15.83 -5.29 -5.17
C ARG A 109 -15.54 -6.77 -5.45
N PHE A 110 -14.40 -7.28 -5.00
CA PHE A 110 -13.95 -8.65 -5.23
C PHE A 110 -14.08 -9.55 -4.00
N VAL A 111 -14.43 -8.99 -2.84
CA VAL A 111 -14.63 -9.76 -1.59
C VAL A 111 -15.75 -10.78 -1.76
N VAL A 112 -15.41 -12.06 -1.57
CA VAL A 112 -16.42 -13.12 -1.48
C VAL A 112 -16.97 -13.14 -0.06
N ARG A 113 -18.22 -12.68 0.11
CA ARG A 113 -18.91 -12.77 1.41
C ARG A 113 -19.48 -14.17 1.56
N VAL A 114 -18.99 -14.92 2.56
CA VAL A 114 -19.59 -16.20 2.94
C VAL A 114 -20.96 -15.92 3.57
N VAL A 115 -22.02 -16.06 2.78
CA VAL A 115 -23.40 -15.99 3.31
C VAL A 115 -23.70 -17.34 3.95
N ARG A 116 -23.76 -17.37 5.29
CA ARG A 116 -24.37 -18.51 5.99
C ARG A 116 -25.87 -18.49 5.72
N VAL A 117 -26.33 -19.35 4.82
CA VAL A 117 -27.75 -19.68 4.69
C VAL A 117 -28.11 -20.49 5.93
N ARG A 118 -29.03 -19.96 6.75
CA ARG A 118 -29.63 -20.67 7.89
C ARG A 118 -30.84 -21.46 7.41
#